data_AF-A0A947NKU6-F1
#
_entry.id   AF-A0A947NKU6-F1
#
_cell.length_a   1.000
_cell.length_b   1.000
_cell.length_c   1.000
_cell.angle_alpha   90.00
_cell.angle_beta   90.00
_cell.angle_gamma   90.00
#
_symmetry.space_group_name_H-M   'P 1'
#
loop_
_entity.id
_entity.type
_entity.pdbx_description
1 polymer ?
#
loop_
_entity_poly.entity_id
_entity_poly.type
_entity_poly.pdbx_seq_one_letter_code
_entity_poly.pdbx_strand_id
1 'polypeptide(L)'
;EDVVLEESDSPFAAYLGRFAGNIVYSAVYQDLLSTPIDRFATVLARNRVGDILALEIPFDEGRLVLLPPVEGVSPAQEAEALLEAAEKASVRPAFFAVPDWLPGYLVPGEEELLNELAGLEERHATLAAKIAEVQGKLQERTRFNKILYPRGRFSYAPAVAESMRTLGFDVEEERDTLRLRSNEGDALVVAAAAEGNAVGLAPYRHLLSAVDRLVTDGEGHHKGILVVSGSRELDPKRRPTQFSPEVLRGCQSHGFCLISSYALFKLVQGALADRKTDLAAVRRGLLECDGEFRPADAS
;
A
#
# COMPACT_ATOMS: atom_id res chain seq x y z
N GLU A 1 -20.42 -8.75 5.83
CA GLU A 1 -21.00 -8.37 7.13
C GLU A 1 -20.90 -6.87 7.28
N ASP A 2 -22.05 -6.21 7.33
CA ASP A 2 -22.18 -4.76 7.30
C ASP A 2 -22.26 -4.13 8.70
N VAL A 3 -22.19 -4.97 9.74
CA VAL A 3 -22.24 -4.60 11.16
C VAL A 3 -20.86 -4.77 11.78
N VAL A 4 -20.46 -3.79 12.57
CA VAL A 4 -19.22 -3.75 13.36
C VAL A 4 -19.63 -3.67 14.83
N LEU A 5 -19.17 -4.63 15.63
CA LEU A 5 -19.44 -4.65 17.07
C LEU A 5 -18.41 -3.79 17.79
N GLU A 6 -18.87 -2.99 18.75
CA GLU A 6 -18.00 -2.21 19.62
C GLU A 6 -17.55 -3.07 20.81
N GLU A 7 -16.33 -2.85 21.31
CA GLU A 7 -15.90 -3.47 22.55
C GLU A 7 -16.71 -2.91 23.73
N SER A 8 -17.51 -3.77 24.34
CA SER A 8 -18.39 -3.40 25.45
C SER A 8 -18.44 -4.52 26.48
N ASP A 9 -18.60 -4.15 27.74
CA ASP A 9 -18.88 -5.08 28.84
C ASP A 9 -20.38 -5.44 28.94
N SER A 10 -21.20 -4.99 27.97
CA SER A 10 -22.62 -5.29 27.90
C SER A 10 -22.85 -6.79 27.65
N PRO A 11 -23.69 -7.46 28.44
CA PRO A 11 -24.09 -8.85 28.19
C PRO A 11 -24.73 -9.07 26.81
N PHE A 12 -25.30 -8.02 26.23
CA PHE A 12 -25.90 -8.06 24.90
C PHE A 12 -24.89 -8.05 23.76
N ALA A 13 -23.61 -7.74 24.03
CA ALA A 13 -22.53 -7.91 23.05
C ALA A 13 -22.39 -9.37 22.59
N ALA A 14 -22.61 -10.33 23.51
CA ALA A 14 -22.60 -11.76 23.18
C ALA A 14 -23.79 -12.17 22.29
N TYR A 15 -24.97 -11.59 22.51
CA TYR A 15 -26.14 -11.77 21.64
C TYR A 15 -25.84 -11.24 20.23
N LEU A 16 -25.30 -10.02 20.11
CA LEU A 16 -24.96 -9.42 18.82
C LEU A 16 -23.86 -10.21 18.09
N GLY A 17 -22.85 -10.68 18.82
CA GLY A 17 -21.80 -11.56 18.28
C GLY A 17 -22.34 -12.88 17.75
N ARG A 18 -23.31 -13.49 18.46
CA ARG A 18 -23.94 -14.76 18.05
C ARG A 18 -24.73 -14.64 16.75
N PHE A 19 -25.30 -13.47 16.47
CA PHE A 19 -26.17 -13.24 15.30
C PHE A 19 -25.61 -12.23 14.29
N ALA A 20 -24.33 -11.90 14.33
CA ALA A 20 -23.72 -10.85 13.49
C ALA A 20 -24.00 -11.02 11.98
N GLY A 21 -24.07 -12.26 11.48
CA GLY A 21 -24.39 -12.57 10.08
C GLY A 21 -25.89 -12.51 9.72
N ASN A 22 -26.76 -12.34 10.71
CA ASN A 22 -28.22 -12.39 10.59
C ASN A 22 -28.90 -11.05 10.97
N ILE A 23 -28.13 -10.07 11.44
CA ILE A 23 -28.65 -8.74 11.78
C ILE A 23 -29.10 -8.00 10.52
N VAL A 24 -30.33 -7.47 10.54
CA VAL A 24 -30.87 -6.61 9.49
C VAL A 24 -31.32 -5.28 10.08
N TYR A 25 -31.25 -4.21 9.29
CA TYR A 25 -31.64 -2.87 9.74
C TYR A 25 -32.24 -2.06 8.58
N SER A 26 -33.25 -1.24 8.89
CA SER A 26 -33.91 -0.31 7.95
C SER A 26 -33.85 1.14 8.42
N ALA A 27 -33.36 1.37 9.64
CA ALA A 27 -33.18 2.67 10.27
C ALA A 27 -31.94 2.62 11.16
N VAL A 28 -31.38 3.80 11.45
CA VAL A 28 -30.20 3.99 12.31
C VAL A 28 -30.49 5.05 13.36
N TYR A 29 -29.79 5.00 14.49
CA TYR A 29 -29.87 6.05 15.51
C TYR A 29 -28.97 7.23 15.13
N GLN A 30 -29.52 8.44 15.21
CA GLN A 30 -28.80 9.68 14.95
C GLN A 30 -28.80 10.57 16.19
N ASP A 31 -27.78 11.41 16.30
CA ASP A 31 -27.63 12.35 17.40
C ASP A 31 -28.85 13.26 17.56
N LEU A 32 -29.31 13.39 18.80
CA LEU A 32 -30.39 14.29 19.17
C LEU A 32 -29.82 15.66 19.51
N LEU A 33 -30.27 16.70 18.80
CA LEU A 33 -30.04 18.11 19.14
C LEU A 33 -28.55 18.48 19.31
N SER A 34 -27.66 17.84 18.56
CA SER A 34 -26.19 18.05 18.59
C SER A 34 -25.45 17.51 19.80
N THR A 35 -26.10 16.71 20.66
CA THR A 35 -25.41 15.95 21.71
C THR A 35 -25.07 14.56 21.16
N PRO A 36 -23.77 14.19 21.05
CA PRO A 36 -23.38 12.85 20.61
C PRO A 36 -23.98 11.77 21.52
N ILE A 37 -24.62 10.75 20.94
CA ILE A 37 -25.24 9.64 21.68
C ILE A 37 -24.24 8.97 22.63
N ASP A 38 -22.98 8.87 22.20
CA ASP A 38 -21.86 8.27 22.96
C ASP A 38 -21.61 8.94 24.32
N ARG A 39 -22.16 10.14 24.56
CA ARG A 39 -22.05 10.83 25.87
C ARG A 39 -23.00 10.30 26.93
N PHE A 40 -24.13 9.70 26.53
CA PHE A 40 -25.18 9.28 27.47
C PHE A 40 -25.68 7.85 27.24
N ALA A 41 -25.17 7.15 26.22
CA ALA A 41 -25.48 5.75 25.95
C ALA A 41 -24.20 4.97 25.60
N THR A 42 -24.20 3.69 25.90
CA THR A 42 -23.16 2.76 25.47
C THR A 42 -23.52 2.22 24.10
N VAL A 43 -22.73 2.53 23.07
CA VAL A 43 -22.92 1.96 21.73
C VAL A 43 -22.42 0.51 21.72
N LEU A 44 -23.24 -0.39 21.19
CA LEU A 44 -22.96 -1.83 21.13
C LEU A 44 -22.59 -2.29 19.71
N ALA A 45 -23.17 -1.65 18.68
CA ALA A 45 -22.87 -1.96 17.28
C ALA A 45 -23.10 -0.75 16.37
N ARG A 46 -22.28 -0.67 15.31
CA ARG A 46 -22.38 0.30 14.22
C ARG A 46 -22.44 -0.39 12.85
N ASN A 47 -22.87 0.31 11.82
CA ASN A 47 -22.64 -0.14 10.44
C ASN A 47 -21.22 0.24 9.98
N ARG A 48 -20.83 -0.17 8.77
CA ARG A 48 -19.50 0.19 8.19
C ARG A 48 -19.28 1.68 7.94
N VAL A 49 -20.36 2.45 7.86
CA VAL A 49 -20.31 3.90 7.63
C VAL A 49 -20.21 4.66 8.98
N GLY A 50 -20.39 3.95 10.11
CA GLY A 50 -20.28 4.48 11.47
C GLY A 50 -21.61 4.79 12.14
N ASP A 51 -22.74 4.56 11.47
CA ASP A 51 -24.07 4.81 12.04
C ASP A 51 -24.40 3.79 13.14
N ILE A 52 -25.08 4.23 14.19
CA ILE A 52 -25.39 3.41 15.37
C ILE A 52 -26.57 2.49 15.08
N LEU A 53 -26.39 1.19 15.33
CA LEU A 53 -27.40 0.13 15.11
C LEU A 53 -27.94 -0.47 16.42
N ALA A 54 -27.10 -0.58 17.44
CA ALA A 54 -27.46 -1.12 18.74
C ALA A 54 -26.83 -0.28 19.83
N LEU A 55 -27.58 0.00 20.88
CA LEU A 55 -27.14 0.85 21.98
C LEU A 55 -27.88 0.52 23.27
N GLU A 56 -27.26 0.86 24.39
CA GLU A 56 -27.78 0.71 25.74
C GLU A 56 -27.86 2.08 26.41
N ILE A 57 -29.06 2.50 26.79
CA ILE A 57 -29.33 3.79 27.45
C ILE A 57 -29.72 3.55 28.91
N PRO A 58 -29.17 4.29 29.88
CA PRO A 58 -29.77 4.34 31.21
C PRO A 58 -31.19 4.89 31.17
N PHE A 59 -32.10 4.24 31.89
CA PHE A 59 -33.46 4.74 32.07
C PHE A 59 -33.94 4.44 33.48
N ASP A 60 -34.08 5.49 34.28
CA ASP A 60 -34.45 5.44 35.69
C ASP A 60 -33.49 4.54 36.50
N GLU A 61 -33.98 3.55 37.24
CA GLU A 61 -33.14 2.56 37.95
C GLU A 61 -32.64 1.42 37.03
N GLY A 62 -32.98 1.45 35.74
CA GLY A 62 -32.74 0.39 34.78
C GLY A 62 -31.96 0.82 33.54
N ARG A 63 -32.02 -0.03 32.52
CA ARG A 63 -31.34 0.14 31.23
C ARG A 63 -32.32 -0.20 30.11
N LEU A 64 -32.43 0.67 29.13
CA LEU A 64 -33.11 0.40 27.87
C LEU A 64 -32.08 -0.09 26.85
N VAL A 65 -32.20 -1.35 26.44
CA VAL A 65 -31.31 -1.94 25.43
C VAL A 65 -32.05 -2.01 24.10
N LEU A 66 -31.51 -1.36 23.09
CA LEU A 66 -32.07 -1.32 21.75
C LEU A 66 -31.21 -2.20 20.83
N LEU A 67 -31.82 -3.27 20.32
CA LEU A 67 -31.17 -4.26 19.47
C LEU A 67 -31.83 -4.28 18.09
N PRO A 68 -31.05 -4.43 17.01
CA PRO A 68 -31.59 -4.57 15.67
C PRO A 68 -32.26 -5.94 15.51
N PRO A 69 -33.27 -6.07 14.63
CA PRO A 69 -33.89 -7.34 14.34
C PRO A 69 -32.92 -8.32 13.66
N VAL A 70 -33.15 -9.61 13.87
CA VAL A 70 -32.43 -10.71 13.21
C VAL A 70 -33.34 -11.47 12.25
N GLU A 71 -32.82 -11.86 11.09
CA GLU A 71 -33.54 -12.65 10.08
C GLU A 71 -32.89 -14.02 9.87
N GLY A 72 -33.70 -15.01 9.51
CA GLY A 72 -33.22 -16.38 9.24
C GLY A 72 -32.81 -17.18 10.49
N VAL A 73 -33.16 -16.69 11.68
CA VAL A 73 -32.93 -17.35 12.98
C VAL A 73 -34.26 -17.88 13.52
N SER A 74 -34.22 -19.02 14.22
CA SER A 74 -35.39 -19.55 14.92
C SER A 74 -35.79 -18.63 16.08
N PRO A 75 -37.09 -18.29 16.26
CA PRO A 75 -37.55 -17.49 17.40
C PRO A 75 -37.17 -18.08 18.76
N ALA A 76 -37.07 -19.41 18.87
CA ALA A 76 -36.66 -20.06 20.11
C ALA A 76 -35.17 -19.83 20.43
N GLN A 77 -34.32 -19.83 19.40
CA GLN A 77 -32.88 -19.59 19.55
C GLN A 77 -32.59 -18.14 19.89
N GLU A 78 -33.32 -17.21 19.27
CA GLU A 78 -33.23 -15.79 19.61
C GLU A 78 -33.68 -15.54 21.05
N ALA A 79 -34.83 -16.11 21.45
CA ALA A 79 -35.36 -15.95 22.80
C ALA A 79 -34.40 -16.49 23.87
N GLU A 80 -33.76 -17.65 23.64
CA GLU A 80 -32.77 -18.21 24.56
C GLU A 80 -31.58 -17.27 24.75
N ALA A 81 -31.04 -16.71 23.66
CA ALA A 81 -29.92 -15.77 23.72
C ALA A 81 -30.29 -14.44 24.39
N LEU A 82 -31.52 -13.95 24.18
CA LEU A 82 -32.03 -12.76 24.87
C LEU A 82 -32.22 -12.99 26.37
N LEU A 83 -32.74 -14.16 26.76
CA LEU A 83 -32.89 -14.53 28.17
C LEU A 83 -31.53 -14.61 28.87
N GLU A 84 -30.54 -15.26 28.24
CA GLU A 84 -29.18 -15.33 28.79
C GLU A 84 -28.55 -13.93 28.99
N ALA A 85 -28.72 -13.04 28.00
CA ALA A 85 -28.23 -11.67 28.10
C ALA A 85 -28.98 -10.88 29.19
N ALA A 86 -30.29 -11.03 29.30
CA ALA A 86 -31.12 -10.37 30.31
C ALA A 86 -30.79 -10.84 31.74
N GLU A 87 -30.58 -12.14 31.94
CA GLU A 87 -30.15 -12.70 33.23
C GLU A 87 -28.81 -12.11 33.66
N LYS A 88 -27.81 -12.09 32.77
CA LYS A 88 -26.51 -11.47 33.05
C LYS A 88 -26.62 -9.97 33.30
N ALA A 89 -27.50 -9.27 32.59
CA ALA A 89 -27.74 -7.85 32.79
C ALA A 89 -28.38 -7.55 34.16
N SER A 90 -29.23 -8.45 34.67
CA SER A 90 -29.90 -8.28 35.96
C SER A 90 -28.96 -8.29 37.18
N VAL A 91 -27.76 -8.86 37.02
CA VAL A 91 -26.73 -8.93 38.09
C VAL A 91 -25.80 -7.71 38.06
N ARG A 92 -25.85 -6.89 36.99
CA ARG A 92 -25.00 -5.70 36.90
C ARG A 92 -25.51 -4.62 37.87
N PRO A 93 -24.61 -3.83 38.49
CA PRO A 93 -25.02 -2.68 39.26
C PRO A 93 -25.83 -1.69 38.41
N ALA A 94 -26.73 -0.95 39.06
CA ALA A 94 -27.50 0.12 38.42
C ALA A 94 -26.55 1.04 37.63
N PHE A 95 -26.92 1.37 36.40
CA PHE A 95 -26.14 2.29 35.58
C PHE A 95 -26.39 3.70 36.10
N PHE A 96 -25.32 4.40 36.49
CA PHE A 96 -25.39 5.83 36.78
C PHE A 96 -24.68 6.58 35.66
N ALA A 97 -25.40 7.42 34.92
CA ALA A 97 -24.77 8.35 34.00
C ALA A 97 -23.82 9.25 34.80
N VAL A 98 -22.57 9.36 34.33
CA VAL A 98 -21.59 10.26 34.95
C VAL A 98 -22.13 11.68 34.80
N PRO A 99 -22.37 12.43 35.90
CA PRO A 99 -22.93 13.76 35.78
C PRO A 99 -21.95 14.72 35.10
N ASP A 100 -22.46 15.59 34.23
CA ASP A 100 -21.65 16.57 33.49
C ASP A 100 -20.86 17.55 34.38
N TRP A 101 -21.29 17.71 35.65
CA TRP A 101 -20.61 18.55 36.64
C TRP A 101 -19.48 17.84 37.39
N LEU A 102 -19.40 16.51 37.34
CA LEU A 102 -18.41 15.72 38.08
C LEU A 102 -16.96 16.11 37.76
N PRO A 103 -16.58 16.45 36.50
CA PRO A 103 -15.24 16.94 36.20
C PRO A 103 -14.84 18.23 36.94
N GLY A 104 -15.80 18.96 37.52
CA GLY A 104 -15.54 20.12 38.38
C GLY A 104 -15.07 19.76 39.80
N TYR A 105 -15.06 18.47 40.16
CA TYR A 105 -14.70 17.97 41.48
C TYR A 105 -13.51 17.01 41.38
N LEU A 106 -12.32 17.58 41.21
CA LEU A 106 -11.07 16.83 41.12
C LEU A 106 -10.66 16.27 42.49
N VAL A 107 -10.15 15.04 42.51
CA VAL A 107 -9.48 14.49 43.69
C VAL A 107 -8.03 14.96 43.77
N PRO A 108 -7.41 15.02 44.96
CA PRO A 108 -5.99 15.38 45.08
C PRO A 108 -5.10 14.47 44.21
N GLY A 109 -4.26 15.06 43.37
CA GLY A 109 -3.40 14.32 42.44
C GLY A 109 -3.99 14.10 41.03
N GLU A 110 -5.28 14.36 40.83
CA GLU A 110 -5.94 14.16 39.54
C GLU A 110 -5.51 15.20 38.50
N GLU A 111 -5.34 16.46 38.92
CA GLU A 111 -4.91 17.55 38.03
C GLU A 111 -3.49 17.30 37.47
N GLU A 112 -2.56 16.81 38.30
CA GLU A 112 -1.22 16.46 37.86
C GLU A 112 -1.23 15.32 36.84
N LEU A 113 -2.06 14.30 37.06
CA LEU A 113 -2.20 13.17 36.13
C LEU A 113 -2.85 13.59 34.81
N LEU A 114 -3.87 14.44 34.84
CA LEU A 114 -4.51 14.98 33.63
C LEU A 114 -3.51 15.80 32.80
N ASN A 115 -2.70 16.64 33.46
CA ASN A 115 -1.65 17.41 32.79
C ASN A 115 -0.54 16.52 32.22
N GLU A 116 -0.14 15.46 32.94
CA GLU A 116 0.83 14.48 32.44
C GLU A 116 0.29 13.74 31.22
N LEU A 117 -0.97 13.29 31.26
CA LEU A 117 -1.64 12.63 30.14
C LEU A 117 -1.69 13.53 28.91
N ALA A 118 -2.14 14.78 29.07
CA ALA A 118 -2.17 15.75 27.97
C ALA A 118 -0.77 15.99 27.36
N GLY A 119 0.26 16.09 28.20
CA GLY A 119 1.64 16.23 27.73
C GLY A 119 2.17 14.98 27.01
N LEU A 120 1.77 13.78 27.42
CA LEU A 120 2.09 12.53 26.73
C LEU A 120 1.37 12.42 25.38
N GLU A 121 0.09 12.81 25.32
CA GLU A 121 -0.70 12.84 24.08
C GLU A 121 -0.12 13.80 23.03
N GLU A 122 0.31 15.00 23.45
CA GLU A 122 0.96 15.96 22.55
C GLU A 122 2.29 15.42 21.99
N ARG A 123 3.11 14.78 22.84
CA ARG A 123 4.36 14.13 22.41
C ARG A 123 4.08 12.97 21.46
N HIS A 124 3.05 12.17 21.74
CA HIS A 124 2.64 11.08 20.88
C HIS A 124 2.22 11.60 19.50
N ALA A 125 1.39 12.65 19.44
CA ALA A 125 0.99 13.28 18.18
C ALA A 125 2.19 13.81 17.38
N THR A 126 3.14 14.46 18.06
CA THR A 126 4.37 14.97 17.43
C THR A 126 5.24 13.85 16.87
N LEU A 127 5.43 12.77 17.64
CA LEU A 127 6.20 11.60 17.19
C LEU A 127 5.51 10.88 16.03
N ALA A 128 4.18 10.72 16.07
CA ALA A 128 3.41 10.12 14.99
C ALA A 128 3.57 10.89 13.68
N ALA A 129 3.49 12.22 13.73
CA ALA A 129 3.75 13.08 12.58
C ALA A 129 5.18 12.91 12.05
N LYS A 130 6.17 12.80 12.95
CA LYS A 130 7.57 12.58 12.56
C LYS A 130 7.79 11.22 11.91
N ILE A 131 7.15 10.18 12.43
CA ILE A 131 7.19 8.83 11.85
C ILE A 131 6.63 8.87 10.42
N ALA A 132 5.47 9.48 10.21
CA ALA A 132 4.87 9.60 8.89
C ALA A 132 5.77 10.36 7.91
N GLU A 133 6.38 11.47 8.34
CA GLU A 133 7.35 12.23 7.54
C GLU A 133 8.56 11.37 7.11
N VAL A 134 9.15 10.64 8.05
CA VAL A 134 10.33 9.80 7.79
C VAL A 134 9.97 8.59 6.92
N GLN A 135 8.79 7.98 7.13
CA GLN A 135 8.28 6.91 6.29
C GLN A 135 8.08 7.38 4.84
N GLY A 136 7.54 8.57 4.63
CA GLY A 136 7.42 9.17 3.29
C GLY A 136 8.78 9.32 2.61
N LYS A 137 9.76 9.90 3.32
CA LYS A 137 11.14 10.04 2.80
C LYS A 137 11.79 8.70 2.50
N LEU A 138 11.56 7.69 3.34
CA LEU A 138 12.08 6.34 3.13
C LEU A 138 11.44 5.69 1.89
N GLN A 139 10.13 5.83 1.72
CA GLN A 139 9.40 5.30 0.57
C GLN A 139 9.90 5.92 -0.73
N GLU A 140 10.11 7.25 -0.76
CA GLU A 140 10.67 7.95 -1.92
C GLU A 140 12.08 7.45 -2.28
N ARG A 141 12.92 7.20 -1.27
CA ARG A 141 14.29 6.70 -1.48
C ARG A 141 14.33 5.25 -1.92
N THR A 142 13.43 4.42 -1.40
CA THR A 142 13.44 2.96 -1.60
C THR A 142 12.55 2.49 -2.75
N ARG A 143 11.76 3.37 -3.37
CA ARG A 143 10.91 3.02 -4.53
C ARG A 143 11.67 2.33 -5.66
N PHE A 144 12.94 2.70 -5.87
CA PHE A 144 13.81 2.12 -6.88
C PHE A 144 14.22 0.67 -6.61
N ASN A 145 14.13 0.20 -5.36
CA ASN A 145 14.34 -1.21 -5.03
C ASN A 145 13.35 -2.12 -5.76
N LYS A 146 12.18 -1.58 -6.14
CA LYS A 146 11.15 -2.29 -6.91
C LYS A 146 11.62 -2.81 -8.25
N ILE A 147 12.76 -2.34 -8.78
CA ILE A 147 13.33 -2.90 -10.02
C ILE A 147 13.98 -4.28 -9.81
N LEU A 148 14.33 -4.65 -8.57
CA LEU A 148 15.15 -5.82 -8.29
C LEU A 148 14.35 -7.11 -8.10
N TYR A 149 13.11 -7.03 -7.62
CA TYR A 149 12.27 -8.17 -7.26
C TYR A 149 10.87 -8.27 -7.93
N PRO A 150 10.48 -7.45 -8.93
CA PRO A 150 9.10 -7.46 -9.42
C PRO A 150 8.76 -8.74 -10.18
N ARG A 151 7.49 -9.14 -10.11
CA ARG A 151 6.91 -10.28 -10.82
C ARG A 151 6.05 -9.79 -11.98
N GLY A 152 6.32 -10.34 -13.16
CA GLY A 152 5.57 -10.03 -14.38
C GLY A 152 5.81 -8.62 -14.93
N ARG A 153 5.37 -8.43 -16.19
CA ARG A 153 5.62 -7.19 -16.95
C ARG A 153 4.99 -5.93 -16.31
N PHE A 154 3.81 -6.07 -15.72
CA PHE A 154 3.00 -4.94 -15.25
C PHE A 154 3.60 -4.22 -14.05
N SER A 155 4.43 -4.89 -13.25
CA SER A 155 5.14 -4.27 -12.14
C SER A 155 6.58 -3.88 -12.51
N TYR A 156 7.19 -4.60 -13.46
CA TYR A 156 8.57 -4.37 -13.86
C TYR A 156 8.74 -3.18 -14.80
N ALA A 157 7.88 -3.05 -15.83
CA ALA A 157 7.99 -1.96 -16.80
C ALA A 157 7.88 -0.57 -16.15
N PRO A 158 6.94 -0.30 -15.23
CA PRO A 158 6.89 0.99 -14.53
C PRO A 158 8.14 1.28 -13.68
N ALA A 159 8.72 0.26 -13.04
CA ALA A 159 9.95 0.43 -12.26
C ALA A 159 11.16 0.75 -13.16
N VAL A 160 11.21 0.17 -14.36
CA VAL A 160 12.21 0.50 -15.38
C VAL A 160 11.99 1.93 -15.89
N ALA A 161 10.75 2.33 -16.18
CA ALA A 161 10.41 3.69 -16.63
C ALA A 161 10.84 4.75 -15.60
N GLU A 162 10.51 4.54 -14.32
CA GLU A 162 10.92 5.45 -13.23
C GLU A 162 12.45 5.53 -13.08
N SER A 163 13.15 4.41 -13.28
CA SER A 163 14.61 4.36 -13.29
C SER A 163 15.20 5.16 -14.46
N MET A 164 14.65 5.02 -15.67
CA MET A 164 15.10 5.79 -16.85
C MET A 164 14.85 7.29 -16.69
N ARG A 165 13.70 7.69 -16.14
CA ARG A 165 13.41 9.10 -15.79
C ARG A 165 14.46 9.66 -14.82
N THR A 166 14.88 8.86 -13.84
CA THR A 166 15.91 9.27 -12.88
C THR A 166 17.30 9.43 -13.52
N LEU A 167 17.58 8.72 -14.61
CA LEU A 167 18.79 8.92 -15.42
C LEU A 167 18.68 10.11 -16.40
N GLY A 168 17.55 10.83 -16.38
CA GLY A 168 17.33 12.04 -17.16
C GLY A 168 16.82 11.80 -18.58
N PHE A 169 16.22 10.64 -18.86
CA PHE A 169 15.41 10.45 -20.06
C PHE A 169 14.00 11.00 -19.84
N ASP A 170 13.42 11.58 -20.90
CA ASP A 170 11.97 11.70 -20.99
C ASP A 170 11.38 10.35 -21.43
N VAL A 171 10.32 9.89 -20.78
CA VAL A 171 9.83 8.50 -20.91
C VAL A 171 8.34 8.47 -21.20
N GLU A 172 8.01 8.06 -22.42
CA GLU A 172 6.66 7.77 -22.88
C GLU A 172 6.41 6.25 -22.78
N GLU A 173 5.32 5.87 -22.10
CA GLU A 173 4.95 4.47 -21.91
C GLU A 173 3.97 4.04 -23.01
N GLU A 174 4.38 3.07 -23.82
CA GLU A 174 3.54 2.42 -24.84
C GLU A 174 3.28 0.97 -24.42
N ARG A 175 2.18 0.38 -24.89
CA ARG A 175 1.61 -0.90 -24.37
C ARG A 175 2.62 -1.92 -23.83
N ASP A 176 3.66 -2.24 -24.59
CA ASP A 176 4.70 -3.21 -24.21
C ASP A 176 6.14 -2.65 -24.32
N THR A 177 6.30 -1.34 -24.55
CA THR A 177 7.58 -0.67 -24.80
C THR A 177 7.67 0.69 -24.11
N LEU A 178 8.88 1.13 -23.78
CA LEU A 178 9.12 2.49 -23.27
C LEU A 178 9.91 3.27 -24.33
N ARG A 179 9.40 4.41 -24.74
CA ARG A 179 10.12 5.32 -25.62
C ARG A 179 10.88 6.32 -24.76
N LEU A 180 12.20 6.38 -24.96
CA LEU A 180 13.09 7.30 -24.27
C LEU A 180 13.51 8.40 -25.22
N ARG A 181 13.43 9.65 -24.77
CA ARG A 181 14.01 10.81 -25.46
C ARG A 181 15.02 11.51 -24.58
N SER A 182 16.11 11.95 -25.20
CA SER A 182 17.14 12.75 -24.53
C SER A 182 17.93 13.58 -25.53
N ASN A 183 18.71 14.55 -25.07
CA ASN A 183 19.58 15.35 -25.95
C ASN A 183 20.67 14.50 -26.61
N GLU A 184 21.01 13.35 -26.02
CA GLU A 184 22.03 12.43 -26.49
C GLU A 184 21.49 11.44 -27.54
N GLY A 185 20.16 11.30 -27.64
CA GLY A 185 19.50 10.42 -28.60
C GLY A 185 18.26 9.74 -28.03
N ASP A 186 17.53 9.08 -28.94
CA ASP A 186 16.28 8.40 -28.65
C ASP A 186 16.47 6.88 -28.63
N ALA A 187 15.72 6.22 -27.75
CA ALA A 187 15.77 4.78 -27.57
C ALA A 187 14.38 4.16 -27.37
N LEU A 188 14.27 2.88 -27.68
CA LEU A 188 13.12 2.05 -27.36
C LEU A 188 13.54 0.95 -26.39
N VAL A 189 12.80 0.82 -25.29
CA VAL A 189 13.09 -0.13 -24.23
C VAL A 189 12.04 -1.23 -24.17
N VAL A 190 12.50 -2.47 -24.05
CA VAL A 190 11.67 -3.59 -23.60
C VAL A 190 12.14 -4.04 -22.22
N ALA A 191 11.21 -4.05 -21.25
CA ALA A 191 11.46 -4.52 -19.89
C ALA A 191 10.98 -5.96 -19.73
N ALA A 192 11.91 -6.90 -19.55
CA ALA A 192 11.61 -8.33 -19.44
C ALA A 192 12.03 -8.91 -18.08
N ALA A 193 11.05 -9.37 -17.30
CA ALA A 193 11.30 -10.13 -16.07
C ALA A 193 10.96 -11.61 -16.30
N ALA A 194 11.95 -12.48 -16.24
CA ALA A 194 11.78 -13.93 -16.35
C ALA A 194 11.17 -14.50 -15.06
N GLU A 195 10.27 -15.46 -15.18
CA GLU A 195 9.77 -16.22 -14.03
C GLU A 195 10.85 -17.15 -13.44
N GLY A 196 11.75 -17.65 -14.29
CA GLY A 196 12.89 -18.48 -13.91
C GLY A 196 14.23 -17.73 -13.89
N ASN A 197 15.29 -18.43 -14.29
CA ASN A 197 16.65 -17.92 -14.14
C ASN A 197 17.07 -16.86 -15.17
N ALA A 198 16.58 -16.98 -16.41
CA ALA A 198 17.05 -16.13 -17.50
C ALA A 198 15.93 -15.74 -18.46
N VAL A 199 16.06 -14.55 -19.05
CA VAL A 199 15.25 -14.06 -20.15
C VAL A 199 15.65 -14.75 -21.46
N GLY A 200 14.66 -15.29 -22.18
CA GLY A 200 14.86 -15.93 -23.49
C GLY A 200 14.70 -14.97 -24.67
N LEU A 201 14.56 -15.53 -25.88
CA LEU A 201 14.56 -14.76 -27.14
C LEU A 201 13.31 -13.91 -27.39
N ALA A 202 12.17 -14.21 -26.77
CA ALA A 202 10.91 -13.53 -27.08
C ALA A 202 10.97 -12.00 -26.86
N PRO A 203 11.46 -11.49 -25.72
CA PRO A 203 11.63 -10.04 -25.52
C PRO A 203 12.60 -9.38 -26.49
N TYR A 204 13.70 -10.05 -26.85
CA TYR A 204 14.62 -9.56 -27.87
C TYR A 204 13.95 -9.43 -29.24
N ARG A 205 13.20 -10.45 -29.69
CA ARG A 205 12.47 -10.42 -30.96
C ARG A 205 11.40 -9.33 -30.97
N HIS A 206 10.75 -9.10 -29.83
CA HIS A 206 9.79 -8.03 -29.67
C HIS A 206 10.46 -6.66 -29.83
N LEU A 207 11.60 -6.45 -29.16
CA LEU A 207 12.38 -5.21 -29.30
C LEU A 207 12.81 -4.98 -30.75
N LEU A 208 13.36 -5.99 -31.42
CA LEU A 208 13.76 -5.92 -32.82
C LEU A 208 12.60 -5.49 -33.72
N SER A 209 11.47 -6.19 -33.62
CA SER A 209 10.27 -5.87 -34.40
C SER A 209 9.70 -4.49 -34.10
N ALA A 210 9.86 -3.98 -32.87
CA ALA A 210 9.39 -2.65 -32.51
C ALA A 210 10.32 -1.55 -33.06
N VAL A 211 11.64 -1.74 -32.99
CA VAL A 211 12.62 -0.82 -33.60
C VAL A 211 12.48 -0.79 -35.12
N ASP A 212 12.35 -1.94 -35.77
CA ASP A 212 12.17 -2.03 -37.23
C ASP A 212 10.90 -1.31 -37.71
N ARG A 213 9.82 -1.35 -36.90
CA ARG A 213 8.58 -0.63 -37.19
C ARG A 213 8.78 0.88 -37.15
N LEU A 214 9.46 1.43 -36.14
CA LEU A 214 9.74 2.88 -36.07
C LEU A 214 10.53 3.37 -37.29
N VAL A 215 11.49 2.56 -37.76
CA VAL A 215 12.24 2.89 -38.99
C VAL A 215 11.33 2.87 -40.21
N THR A 216 10.46 1.86 -40.32
CA THR A 216 9.52 1.70 -41.45
C THR A 216 8.48 2.81 -41.49
N ASP A 217 8.01 3.25 -40.32
CA ASP A 217 6.99 4.30 -40.15
C ASP A 217 7.57 5.73 -40.35
N GLY A 218 8.87 5.85 -40.63
CA GLY A 218 9.54 7.12 -40.93
C GLY A 218 9.95 7.93 -39.71
N GLU A 219 9.86 7.36 -38.51
CA GLU A 219 10.26 8.01 -37.25
C GLU A 219 11.77 8.01 -37.02
N GLY A 220 12.53 7.33 -37.89
CA GLY A 220 13.98 7.28 -37.85
C GLY A 220 14.53 6.20 -36.92
N HIS A 221 15.86 6.15 -36.84
CA HIS A 221 16.56 5.12 -36.08
C HIS A 221 16.50 5.40 -34.58
N HIS A 222 16.01 4.42 -33.81
CA HIS A 222 16.01 4.44 -32.34
C HIS A 222 16.90 3.33 -31.82
N LYS A 223 17.70 3.62 -30.78
CA LYS A 223 18.51 2.59 -30.13
C LYS A 223 17.61 1.58 -29.41
N GLY A 224 17.86 0.28 -29.60
CA GLY A 224 17.19 -0.74 -28.79
C GLY A 224 17.87 -0.95 -27.44
N ILE A 225 17.09 -0.94 -26.35
CA ILE A 225 17.56 -1.30 -25.00
C ILE A 225 16.69 -2.43 -24.44
N LEU A 226 17.31 -3.54 -24.08
CA LEU A 226 16.66 -4.66 -23.42
C LEU A 226 17.05 -4.67 -21.94
N VAL A 227 16.08 -4.45 -21.06
CA VAL A 227 16.29 -4.50 -19.60
C VAL A 227 15.80 -5.83 -19.07
N VAL A 228 16.69 -6.62 -18.47
CA VAL A 228 16.39 -8.00 -18.06
C VAL A 228 16.44 -8.20 -16.55
N SER A 229 15.51 -8.99 -16.04
CA SER A 229 15.49 -9.48 -14.66
C SER A 229 15.31 -10.99 -14.65
N GLY A 230 16.23 -11.73 -14.03
CA GLY A 230 16.14 -13.18 -13.84
C GLY A 230 16.59 -13.56 -12.43
N SER A 231 16.23 -14.78 -11.98
CA SER A 231 16.58 -15.28 -10.64
C SER A 231 16.26 -14.31 -9.51
N ARG A 232 15.07 -13.70 -9.54
CA ARG A 232 14.68 -12.59 -8.64
C ARG A 232 14.72 -12.93 -7.15
N GLU A 233 14.55 -14.21 -6.82
CA GLU A 233 14.57 -14.73 -5.45
C GLU A 233 16.01 -14.78 -4.87
N LEU A 234 17.03 -14.60 -5.70
CA LEU A 234 18.42 -14.50 -5.27
C LEU A 234 18.84 -13.04 -5.08
N ASP A 235 19.78 -12.84 -4.15
CA ASP A 235 20.55 -11.60 -4.00
C ASP A 235 21.11 -11.18 -5.38
N PRO A 236 20.85 -9.94 -5.84
CA PRO A 236 21.36 -9.44 -7.12
C PRO A 236 22.84 -9.69 -7.39
N LYS A 237 23.69 -9.66 -6.35
CA LYS A 237 25.14 -9.92 -6.48
C LYS A 237 25.49 -11.39 -6.74
N ARG A 238 24.56 -12.30 -6.44
CA ARG A 238 24.73 -13.76 -6.57
C ARG A 238 23.90 -14.35 -7.72
N ARG A 239 23.19 -13.51 -8.49
CA ARG A 239 22.39 -13.97 -9.62
C ARG A 239 23.31 -14.52 -10.72
N PRO A 240 22.98 -15.69 -11.31
CA PRO A 240 23.64 -16.14 -12.52
C PRO A 240 23.29 -15.21 -13.69
N THR A 241 23.83 -15.48 -14.87
CA THR A 241 23.49 -14.74 -16.10
C THR A 241 21.97 -14.74 -16.32
N GLN A 242 21.39 -13.54 -16.39
CA GLN A 242 19.93 -13.32 -16.39
C GLN A 242 19.32 -13.33 -17.81
N PHE A 243 20.07 -13.76 -18.80
CA PHE A 243 19.69 -13.80 -20.20
C PHE A 243 20.36 -14.99 -20.88
N SER A 244 19.74 -15.51 -21.94
CA SER A 244 20.33 -16.62 -22.70
C SER A 244 21.48 -16.13 -23.61
N PRO A 245 22.45 -16.98 -23.98
CA PRO A 245 23.54 -16.62 -24.89
C PRO A 245 23.04 -16.12 -26.26
N GLU A 246 21.89 -16.61 -26.72
CA GLU A 246 21.25 -16.19 -27.97
C GLU A 246 20.76 -14.73 -27.89
N VAL A 247 20.24 -14.30 -26.73
CA VAL A 247 19.83 -12.91 -26.51
C VAL A 247 21.04 -11.99 -26.60
N LEU A 248 22.15 -12.36 -25.96
CA LEU A 248 23.39 -11.58 -26.01
C LEU A 248 23.90 -11.43 -27.45
N ARG A 249 24.03 -12.55 -28.19
CA ARG A 249 24.44 -12.52 -29.60
C ARG A 249 23.50 -11.67 -30.45
N GLY A 250 22.19 -11.80 -30.25
CA GLY A 250 21.19 -11.01 -30.97
C GLY A 250 21.34 -9.51 -30.73
N CYS A 251 21.54 -9.11 -29.46
CA CYS A 251 21.75 -7.72 -29.08
C CYS A 251 23.06 -7.16 -29.68
N GLN A 252 24.15 -7.93 -29.64
CA GLN A 252 25.42 -7.52 -30.25
C GLN A 252 25.30 -7.31 -31.77
N SER A 253 24.64 -8.24 -32.47
CA SER A 253 24.51 -8.15 -33.93
C SER A 253 23.67 -6.98 -34.42
N HIS A 254 22.70 -6.51 -33.62
CA HIS A 254 21.80 -5.40 -33.98
C HIS A 254 22.14 -4.10 -33.25
N GLY A 255 23.26 -4.06 -32.53
CA GLY A 255 23.67 -2.89 -31.75
C GLY A 255 22.65 -2.48 -30.68
N PHE A 256 22.05 -3.45 -29.98
CA PHE A 256 21.15 -3.19 -28.85
C PHE A 256 21.92 -3.28 -27.53
N CYS A 257 21.58 -2.38 -26.60
CA CYS A 257 22.10 -2.42 -25.24
C CYS A 257 21.30 -3.43 -24.41
N LEU A 258 21.97 -4.36 -23.75
CA LEU A 258 21.40 -5.35 -22.85
C LEU A 258 21.85 -5.05 -21.42
N ILE A 259 20.93 -4.68 -20.53
CA ILE A 259 21.25 -4.30 -19.15
C ILE A 259 20.43 -5.10 -18.14
N SER A 260 21.07 -5.59 -17.07
CA SER A 260 20.34 -6.24 -15.98
C SER A 260 19.66 -5.23 -15.06
N SER A 261 18.59 -5.63 -14.37
CA SER A 261 17.94 -4.79 -13.36
C SER A 261 18.94 -4.29 -12.31
N TYR A 262 19.92 -5.12 -11.95
CA TYR A 262 20.93 -4.77 -10.95
C TYR A 262 21.90 -3.71 -11.47
N ALA A 263 22.35 -3.82 -12.72
CA ALA A 263 23.17 -2.80 -13.36
C ALA A 263 22.43 -1.46 -13.48
N LEU A 264 21.16 -1.49 -13.90
CA LEU A 264 20.32 -0.30 -13.97
C LEU A 264 20.10 0.31 -12.57
N PHE A 265 19.87 -0.53 -11.56
CA PHE A 265 19.79 -0.08 -10.17
C PHE A 265 21.07 0.61 -9.69
N LYS A 266 22.27 0.07 -10.01
CA LYS A 266 23.54 0.72 -9.68
C LYS A 266 23.68 2.11 -10.33
N LEU A 267 23.24 2.27 -11.59
CA LEU A 267 23.24 3.57 -12.26
C LEU A 267 22.32 4.58 -11.54
N VAL A 268 21.11 4.14 -11.16
CA VAL A 268 20.16 4.97 -10.40
C VAL A 268 20.73 5.33 -9.03
N GLN A 269 21.37 4.38 -8.33
CA GLN A 269 22.03 4.67 -7.06
C GLN A 269 23.11 5.76 -7.22
N GLY A 270 23.93 5.69 -8.27
CA GLY A 270 24.91 6.73 -8.58
C GLY A 270 24.26 8.10 -8.80
N ALA A 271 23.24 8.15 -9.66
CA ALA A 271 22.48 9.37 -9.95
C ALA A 271 21.83 10.01 -8.71
N LEU A 272 21.38 9.19 -7.75
CA LEU A 272 20.77 9.67 -6.51
C LEU A 272 21.78 10.08 -5.43
N ALA A 273 23.00 9.52 -5.46
CA ALA A 273 24.05 9.76 -4.48
C ALA A 273 24.87 11.01 -4.78
N ASP A 274 25.25 11.22 -6.04
CA ASP A 274 26.11 12.34 -6.44
C ASP A 274 25.39 13.30 -7.40
N ARG A 275 25.16 14.54 -6.93
CA ARG A 275 24.60 15.64 -7.75
C ARG A 275 25.50 16.03 -8.92
N LYS A 276 26.76 15.58 -8.94
CA LYS A 276 27.72 15.79 -10.05
C LYS A 276 27.81 14.59 -11.00
N THR A 277 27.01 13.53 -10.81
CA THR A 277 26.94 12.45 -11.79
C THR A 277 26.62 13.04 -13.15
N ASP A 278 27.52 12.85 -14.12
CA ASP A 278 27.27 13.27 -15.49
C ASP A 278 26.22 12.34 -16.11
N LEU A 279 24.95 12.70 -15.92
CA LEU A 279 23.82 11.95 -16.47
C LEU A 279 23.88 11.91 -18.00
N ALA A 280 24.46 12.91 -18.66
CA ALA A 280 24.66 12.87 -20.11
C ALA A 280 25.65 11.78 -20.51
N ALA A 281 26.74 11.59 -19.75
CA ALA A 281 27.66 10.48 -19.97
C ALA A 281 27.00 9.11 -19.73
N VAL A 282 26.14 8.99 -18.70
CA VAL A 282 25.38 7.75 -18.46
C VAL A 282 24.43 7.44 -19.62
N ARG A 283 23.68 8.44 -20.11
CA ARG A 283 22.76 8.27 -21.25
C ARG A 283 23.51 7.91 -22.53
N ARG A 284 24.61 8.60 -22.85
CA ARG A 284 25.49 8.22 -23.97
C ARG A 284 25.98 6.78 -23.86
N GLY A 285 26.44 6.37 -22.67
CA GLY A 285 26.90 5.01 -22.44
C GLY A 285 25.84 3.96 -22.72
N LEU A 286 24.57 4.21 -22.38
CA LEU A 286 23.45 3.32 -22.72
C LEU A 286 23.13 3.33 -24.22
N LEU A 287 23.19 4.50 -24.86
CA LEU A 287 22.90 4.67 -26.28
C LEU A 287 23.99 4.09 -27.20
N GLU A 288 25.25 4.08 -26.75
CA GLU A 288 26.40 3.58 -27.51
C GLU A 288 26.70 2.10 -27.23
N CYS A 289 26.07 1.50 -26.22
CA CYS A 289 26.36 0.11 -25.83
C CYS A 289 25.78 -0.92 -26.79
N ASP A 290 26.62 -1.86 -27.23
CA ASP A 290 26.24 -3.01 -28.06
C ASP A 290 26.49 -4.31 -27.31
N GLY A 291 25.42 -4.99 -26.91
CA GLY A 291 25.47 -6.16 -26.03
C GLY A 291 25.37 -5.80 -24.56
N GLU A 292 26.06 -6.55 -23.69
CA GLU A 292 25.89 -6.42 -22.24
C GLU A 292 26.50 -5.11 -21.69
N PHE A 293 25.65 -4.25 -21.13
CA PHE A 293 26.07 -3.07 -20.39
C PHE A 293 26.48 -3.43 -18.97
N ARG A 294 27.75 -3.18 -18.65
CA ARG A 294 28.29 -3.30 -17.29
C ARG A 294 28.72 -1.91 -16.83
N PRO A 295 28.03 -1.30 -15.86
CA PRO A 295 28.49 -0.04 -15.29
C PRO A 295 29.89 -0.28 -14.71
N ALA A 296 30.84 0.60 -15.05
CA ALA A 296 32.16 0.59 -14.43
C ALA A 296 31.97 0.54 -12.92
N ASP A 297 32.58 -0.43 -12.25
CA ASP A 297 32.45 -0.56 -10.81
C ASP A 297 33.02 0.71 -10.17
N ALA A 298 32.14 1.60 -9.74
CA ALA A 298 32.47 2.51 -8.65
C ALA A 298 32.73 1.58 -7.45
N SER A 299 34.01 1.33 -7.24
CA SER A 299 34.56 0.55 -6.13
C SER A 299 34.14 1.16 -4.80
#